data_AF-S6GJA9-F1
#
_entry.id   AF-S6GJA9-F1
#
_cell.length_a   1.000
_cell.length_b   1.000
_cell.length_c   1.000
_cell.angle_alpha   90.00
_cell.angle_beta   90.00
_cell.angle_gamma   90.00
#
_symmetry.space_group_name_H-M   'P 1'
#
loop_
_entity.id
_entity.type
_entity.pdbx_description
1 polymer ?
#
loop_
_entity_poly.entity_id
_entity_poly.type
_entity_poly.pdbx_seq_one_letter_code
_entity_poly.pdbx_strand_id
1 'polypeptide(L)'
;MSIEQNSSDKKSKKFEALATKFKKSTALKQYKTAIKHAQSALKIVPNHMLVISDLAFCLLRDKQYQAAYYQYKIIFHASSVQQQQASSTWRDGLAEVCGWLKKDQELQRYGCYSLRNADQYYCQTAKAIYSVKGERPLFQTRQKKRNVISFSLFGNLPKYCESAVINVQTAEELYPDWVCRFYVAQDVPQHVIARLQSYGAQIIFMSSQTSKIHPLMWRFLVLDDSEVDFYLIRDADSLLSEKDQSAVSAWLASKYWFHHMRDYFTHTELLLAGMWGGARGFLPDIQPLMLEYCKAYQESAHFIDQYFLKETLWPTIKQSLLCHDDIFKFHDAVPFPVYDPIRWLPFEFHIGSNCSYHQLEVVAKKKSGGQEWRILAADGYEICRYTNAIINGKVQLNLPFIYVANFKNHHWTIDCIN
;
A
#
# COMPACT_ATOMS: atom_id res chain seq x y z
N MET A 1 -52.82 14.59 5.96
CA MET A 1 -51.95 14.24 4.81
C MET A 1 -50.96 15.34 4.43
N SER A 2 -51.38 16.61 4.24
CA SER A 2 -50.48 17.69 3.76
C SER A 2 -49.38 18.12 4.75
N ILE A 3 -49.62 18.10 6.06
CA ILE A 3 -48.63 18.52 7.08
C ILE A 3 -47.54 17.46 7.30
N GLU A 4 -47.90 16.17 7.29
CA GLU A 4 -46.95 15.06 7.45
C GLU A 4 -46.04 14.90 6.23
N GLN A 5 -46.56 15.07 5.02
CA GLN A 5 -45.76 15.10 3.79
C GLN A 5 -44.75 16.27 3.80
N ASN A 6 -45.18 17.47 4.21
CA ASN A 6 -44.31 18.65 4.25
C ASN A 6 -43.20 18.53 5.35
N SER A 7 -43.51 17.87 6.46
CA SER A 7 -42.54 17.55 7.53
C SER A 7 -41.51 16.50 7.08
N SER A 8 -41.95 15.47 6.35
CA SER A 8 -41.10 14.45 5.75
C SER A 8 -40.12 15.03 4.72
N ASP A 9 -40.63 15.88 3.82
CA ASP A 9 -39.81 16.55 2.79
C ASP A 9 -38.75 17.47 3.39
N LYS A 10 -39.10 18.18 4.47
CA LYS A 10 -38.14 19.04 5.19
C LYS A 10 -37.04 18.23 5.88
N LYS A 11 -37.36 17.06 6.45
CA LYS A 11 -36.36 16.14 7.03
C LYS A 11 -35.44 15.57 5.96
N SER A 12 -35.99 15.17 4.81
CA SER A 12 -35.22 14.66 3.67
C SER A 12 -34.22 15.69 3.14
N LYS A 13 -34.68 16.90 2.83
CA LYS A 13 -33.81 18.00 2.37
C LYS A 13 -32.70 18.34 3.37
N LYS A 14 -33.02 18.30 4.67
CA LYS A 14 -32.03 18.53 5.73
C LYS A 14 -30.98 17.42 5.80
N PHE A 15 -31.39 16.16 5.62
CA PHE A 15 -30.48 15.02 5.57
C PHE A 15 -29.54 15.11 4.37
N GLU A 16 -30.05 15.40 3.17
CA GLU A 16 -29.26 15.58 1.95
C GLU A 16 -28.25 16.73 2.08
N ALA A 17 -28.65 17.86 2.68
CA ALA A 17 -27.76 18.98 2.94
C ALA A 17 -26.60 18.60 3.89
N LEU A 18 -26.87 17.76 4.90
CA LEU A 18 -25.85 17.24 5.81
C LEU A 18 -24.91 16.26 5.12
N ALA A 19 -25.43 15.39 4.24
CA ALA A 19 -24.62 14.48 3.44
C ALA A 19 -23.66 15.24 2.51
N THR A 20 -24.12 16.31 1.86
CA THR A 20 -23.27 17.18 1.02
C THR A 20 -22.16 17.85 1.84
N LYS A 21 -22.49 18.39 3.02
CA LYS A 21 -21.49 18.98 3.92
C LYS A 21 -20.47 17.95 4.41
N PHE A 22 -20.94 16.75 4.76
CA PHE A 22 -20.09 15.64 5.17
C PHE A 22 -19.07 15.26 4.07
N LYS A 23 -19.53 15.07 2.83
CA LYS A 23 -18.66 14.77 1.68
C LYS A 23 -17.61 15.86 1.45
N LYS A 24 -17.99 17.14 1.59
CA LYS A 24 -17.05 18.26 1.48
C LYS A 24 -15.99 18.25 2.59
N SER A 25 -16.40 18.05 3.85
CA SER A 25 -15.47 18.02 4.98
C SER A 25 -14.51 16.83 4.93
N THR A 26 -14.97 15.65 4.51
CA THR A 26 -14.12 14.47 4.34
C THR A 26 -13.11 14.64 3.20
N ALA A 27 -13.51 15.21 2.07
CA ALA A 27 -12.59 15.56 0.98
C ALA A 27 -11.47 16.52 1.42
N LEU A 28 -11.76 17.42 2.36
CA LEU A 28 -10.80 18.33 2.97
C LEU A 28 -10.05 17.74 4.19
N LYS A 29 -10.23 16.45 4.49
CA LYS A 29 -9.67 15.76 5.68
C LYS A 29 -10.03 16.43 7.02
N GLN A 30 -11.14 17.17 7.07
CA GLN A 30 -11.64 17.84 8.26
C GLN A 30 -12.52 16.89 9.10
N TYR A 31 -11.92 15.82 9.62
CA TYR A 31 -12.65 14.71 10.25
C TYR A 31 -13.52 15.15 11.43
N LYS A 32 -13.04 16.05 12.30
CA LYS A 32 -13.84 16.63 13.40
C LYS A 32 -15.12 17.30 12.94
N THR A 33 -15.07 18.01 11.82
CA THR A 33 -16.24 18.67 11.23
C THR A 33 -17.18 17.64 10.59
N ALA A 34 -16.62 16.66 9.88
CA ALA A 34 -17.37 15.56 9.28
C ALA A 34 -18.15 14.75 10.34
N ILE A 35 -17.52 14.43 11.48
CA ILE A 35 -18.17 13.76 12.62
C ILE A 35 -19.44 14.49 13.07
N LYS A 36 -19.38 15.82 13.23
CA LYS A 36 -20.55 16.64 13.64
C LYS A 36 -21.68 16.55 12.62
N HIS A 37 -21.36 16.55 11.33
CA HIS A 37 -22.34 16.41 10.25
C HIS A 37 -22.98 15.02 10.24
N ALA A 38 -22.19 13.96 10.35
CA ALA A 38 -22.70 12.58 10.39
C ALA A 38 -23.59 12.32 11.63
N GLN A 39 -23.16 12.76 12.82
CA GLN A 39 -23.99 12.67 14.03
C GLN A 39 -25.32 13.43 13.89
N SER A 40 -25.31 14.60 13.25
CA SER A 40 -26.53 15.37 13.00
C SER A 40 -27.44 14.68 11.99
N ALA A 41 -26.89 13.98 10.99
CA ALA A 41 -27.65 13.20 10.03
C ALA A 41 -28.30 11.97 10.68
N LEU A 42 -27.59 11.27 11.57
CA LEU A 42 -28.13 10.14 12.34
C LEU A 42 -29.24 10.55 13.32
N LYS A 43 -29.26 11.81 13.82
CA LYS A 43 -30.42 12.30 14.58
C LYS A 43 -31.70 12.39 13.74
N ILE A 44 -31.59 12.49 12.41
CA ILE A 44 -32.72 12.53 11.48
C ILE A 44 -33.08 11.11 11.02
N VAL A 45 -32.07 10.29 10.68
CA VAL A 45 -32.21 8.91 10.22
C VAL A 45 -31.28 7.99 11.04
N PRO A 46 -31.71 7.49 12.22
CA PRO A 46 -30.82 6.82 13.20
C PRO A 46 -30.13 5.53 12.73
N ASN A 47 -30.73 4.80 11.79
CA ASN A 47 -30.24 3.50 11.34
C ASN A 47 -29.66 3.53 9.92
N HIS A 48 -29.22 4.69 9.44
CA HIS A 48 -28.67 4.82 8.09
C HIS A 48 -27.25 4.23 8.02
N MET A 49 -27.13 2.98 7.55
CA MET A 49 -25.90 2.18 7.61
C MET A 49 -24.69 2.86 6.95
N LEU A 50 -24.86 3.49 5.78
CA LEU A 50 -23.76 4.25 5.14
C LEU A 50 -23.24 5.38 6.04
N VAL A 51 -24.13 6.15 6.69
CA VAL A 51 -23.74 7.26 7.58
C VAL A 51 -23.09 6.73 8.86
N ILE A 52 -23.51 5.55 9.36
CA ILE A 52 -22.85 4.88 10.49
C ILE A 52 -21.43 4.48 10.10
N SER A 53 -21.21 3.87 8.94
CA SER A 53 -19.86 3.52 8.47
C SER A 53 -18.97 4.74 8.23
N ASP A 54 -19.55 5.81 7.68
CA ASP A 54 -18.88 7.09 7.43
C ASP A 54 -18.46 7.77 8.74
N LEU A 55 -19.34 7.75 9.75
CA LEU A 55 -19.04 8.23 11.09
C LEU A 55 -17.93 7.40 11.74
N ALA A 56 -18.02 6.07 11.65
CA ALA A 56 -17.02 5.16 12.19
C ALA A 56 -15.63 5.43 11.59
N PHE A 57 -15.56 5.60 10.26
CA PHE A 57 -14.33 5.97 9.55
C PHE A 57 -13.78 7.32 10.01
N CYS A 58 -14.62 8.35 10.12
CA CYS A 58 -14.14 9.67 10.56
C CYS A 58 -13.65 9.66 12.02
N LEU A 59 -14.33 8.92 12.91
CA LEU A 59 -13.90 8.72 14.30
C LEU A 59 -12.55 8.01 14.35
N LEU A 60 -12.36 6.97 13.53
CA LEU A 60 -11.11 6.24 13.41
C LEU A 60 -9.96 7.16 12.96
N ARG A 61 -10.18 7.98 11.92
CA ARG A 61 -9.18 8.94 11.41
C ARG A 61 -8.89 10.10 12.38
N ASP A 62 -9.87 10.47 13.21
CA ASP A 62 -9.69 11.44 14.32
C ASP A 62 -9.15 10.79 15.62
N LYS A 63 -8.73 9.51 15.57
CA LYS A 63 -8.18 8.74 16.70
C LYS A 63 -9.13 8.52 17.87
N GLN A 64 -10.45 8.66 17.65
CA GLN A 64 -11.49 8.32 18.62
C GLN A 64 -11.84 6.83 18.54
N TYR A 65 -10.84 5.98 18.78
CA TYR A 65 -10.90 4.54 18.48
C TYR A 65 -12.05 3.81 19.18
N GLN A 66 -12.29 4.09 20.46
CA GLN A 66 -13.37 3.44 21.19
C GLN A 66 -14.76 3.77 20.59
N ALA A 67 -14.97 5.03 20.21
CA ALA A 67 -16.21 5.47 19.57
C ALA A 67 -16.39 4.85 18.17
N ALA A 68 -15.31 4.80 17.38
CA ALA A 68 -15.31 4.15 16.07
C ALA A 68 -15.66 2.65 16.18
N TYR A 69 -15.05 1.95 17.14
CA TYR A 69 -15.34 0.53 17.41
C TYR A 69 -16.83 0.30 17.70
N TYR A 70 -17.46 1.12 18.54
CA TYR A 70 -18.91 0.99 18.78
C TYR A 70 -19.74 1.16 17.51
N GLN A 71 -19.42 2.14 16.65
CA GLN A 71 -20.15 2.35 15.40
C GLN A 71 -20.00 1.16 14.44
N TYR A 72 -18.78 0.61 14.29
CA TYR A 72 -18.56 -0.58 13.48
C TYR A 72 -19.27 -1.82 14.05
N LYS A 73 -19.34 -1.96 15.38
CA LYS A 73 -20.06 -3.06 16.03
C LYS A 73 -21.57 -3.00 15.80
N ILE A 74 -22.16 -1.82 15.67
CA ILE A 74 -23.57 -1.67 15.26
C ILE A 74 -23.79 -2.31 13.89
N ILE A 75 -22.91 -2.04 12.92
CA ILE A 75 -22.99 -2.62 11.56
C ILE A 75 -22.80 -4.14 11.64
N PHE A 76 -21.79 -4.61 12.38
CA PHE A 76 -21.50 -6.04 12.53
C PHE A 76 -22.68 -6.85 13.10
N HIS A 77 -23.46 -6.26 14.02
CA HIS A 77 -24.62 -6.91 14.61
C HIS A 77 -25.94 -6.71 13.83
N ALA A 78 -25.92 -5.90 12.76
CA ALA A 78 -27.07 -5.72 11.89
C ALA A 78 -27.32 -6.94 10.99
N SER A 79 -28.53 -7.05 10.43
CA SER A 79 -28.86 -8.09 9.45
C SER A 79 -27.99 -8.00 8.20
N SER A 80 -27.86 -9.10 7.43
CA SER A 80 -27.07 -9.13 6.19
C SER A 80 -27.51 -8.05 5.19
N VAL A 81 -28.82 -7.81 5.06
CA VAL A 81 -29.40 -6.76 4.20
C VAL A 81 -28.95 -5.37 4.65
N GLN A 82 -28.91 -5.11 5.95
CA GLN A 82 -28.42 -3.83 6.48
C GLN A 82 -26.90 -3.67 6.30
N GLN A 83 -26.14 -4.75 6.50
CA GLN A 83 -24.69 -4.72 6.27
C GLN A 83 -24.33 -4.36 4.83
N GLN A 84 -25.14 -4.75 3.84
CA GLN A 84 -24.96 -4.40 2.43
C GLN A 84 -25.21 -2.90 2.14
N GLN A 85 -25.89 -2.18 3.03
CA GLN A 85 -26.14 -0.75 2.92
C GLN A 85 -25.01 0.11 3.54
N ALA A 86 -24.04 -0.51 4.22
CA ALA A 86 -22.86 0.17 4.75
C ALA A 86 -21.77 0.30 3.67
N SER A 87 -20.76 1.13 3.93
CA SER A 87 -19.56 1.22 3.08
C SER A 87 -18.90 -0.15 2.87
N SER A 88 -18.48 -0.49 1.65
CA SER A 88 -17.84 -1.77 1.33
C SER A 88 -16.64 -2.12 2.22
N THR A 89 -15.94 -1.10 2.74
CA THR A 89 -14.73 -1.23 3.58
C THR A 89 -15.01 -1.26 5.09
N TRP A 90 -16.27 -1.34 5.53
CA TRP A 90 -16.59 -1.30 6.97
C TRP A 90 -15.95 -2.46 7.76
N ARG A 91 -15.76 -3.63 7.12
CA ARG A 91 -15.12 -4.80 7.74
C ARG A 91 -13.64 -4.55 8.01
N ASP A 92 -12.94 -3.93 7.07
CA ASP A 92 -11.54 -3.53 7.21
C ASP A 92 -11.38 -2.48 8.31
N GLY A 93 -12.29 -1.49 8.34
CA GLY A 93 -12.32 -0.48 9.40
C GLY A 93 -12.54 -1.06 10.80
N LEU A 94 -13.37 -2.10 10.92
CA LEU A 94 -13.56 -2.83 12.18
C LEU A 94 -12.30 -3.59 12.61
N ALA A 95 -11.59 -4.22 11.68
CA ALA A 95 -10.31 -4.87 11.97
C ALA A 95 -9.25 -3.82 12.38
N GLU A 96 -9.10 -2.75 11.60
CA GLU A 96 -8.15 -1.66 11.86
C GLU A 96 -8.35 -1.06 13.26
N VAL A 97 -9.60 -0.72 13.64
CA VAL A 97 -9.85 -0.14 14.96
C VAL A 97 -9.56 -1.12 16.11
N CYS A 98 -9.72 -2.44 15.90
CA CYS A 98 -9.32 -3.43 16.89
C CYS A 98 -7.80 -3.47 17.07
N GLY A 99 -7.03 -3.28 15.99
CA GLY A 99 -5.57 -3.14 16.05
C GLY A 99 -5.14 -1.94 16.88
N TRP A 100 -5.72 -0.76 16.62
CA TRP A 100 -5.43 0.45 17.41
C TRP A 100 -5.81 0.31 18.89
N LEU A 101 -6.86 -0.44 19.20
CA LEU A 101 -7.31 -0.73 20.57
C LEU A 101 -6.57 -1.91 21.23
N LYS A 102 -5.60 -2.54 20.55
CA LYS A 102 -4.86 -3.74 21.02
C LYS A 102 -5.79 -4.89 21.44
N LYS A 103 -6.85 -5.10 20.66
CA LYS A 103 -7.84 -6.16 20.87
C LYS A 103 -7.48 -7.38 20.03
N ASP A 104 -6.38 -8.06 20.35
CA ASP A 104 -5.74 -9.06 19.47
C ASP A 104 -6.68 -10.18 19.00
N GLN A 105 -7.50 -10.74 19.91
CA GLN A 105 -8.47 -11.79 19.54
C GLN A 105 -9.56 -11.26 18.60
N GLU A 106 -10.02 -10.03 18.80
CA GLU A 106 -11.02 -9.40 17.94
C GLU A 106 -10.43 -8.96 16.60
N LEU A 107 -9.18 -8.48 16.60
CA LEU A 107 -8.42 -8.16 15.39
C LEU A 107 -8.30 -9.41 14.50
N GLN A 108 -7.83 -10.53 15.06
CA GLN A 108 -7.74 -11.80 14.32
C GLN A 108 -9.12 -12.19 13.78
N ARG A 109 -10.16 -12.17 14.63
CA ARG A 109 -11.52 -12.56 14.24
C ARG A 109 -12.08 -11.71 13.11
N TYR A 110 -12.06 -10.38 13.26
CA TYR A 110 -12.72 -9.48 12.31
C TYR A 110 -11.89 -9.27 11.05
N GLY A 111 -10.56 -9.30 11.13
CA GLY A 111 -9.70 -9.28 9.94
C GLY A 111 -9.84 -10.56 9.11
N CYS A 112 -9.85 -11.74 9.75
CA CYS A 112 -10.16 -12.99 9.05
C CYS A 112 -11.57 -12.98 8.45
N TYR A 113 -12.56 -12.42 9.15
CA TYR A 113 -13.90 -12.24 8.62
C TYR A 113 -13.91 -11.35 7.37
N SER A 114 -13.19 -10.22 7.38
CA SER A 114 -13.06 -9.34 6.21
C SER A 114 -12.49 -10.11 5.00
N LEU A 115 -11.35 -10.78 5.20
CA LEU A 115 -10.66 -11.53 4.16
C LEU A 115 -11.51 -12.68 3.59
N ARG A 116 -12.22 -13.44 4.43
CA ARG A 116 -13.11 -14.52 3.97
C ARG A 116 -14.29 -14.00 3.15
N ASN A 117 -14.87 -12.85 3.53
CA ASN A 117 -15.96 -12.25 2.76
C ASN A 117 -15.46 -11.76 1.39
N ALA A 118 -14.29 -11.09 1.36
CA ALA A 118 -13.68 -10.66 0.11
C ALA A 118 -13.36 -11.88 -0.78
N ASP A 119 -12.74 -12.92 -0.22
CA ASP A 119 -12.38 -14.14 -0.94
C ASP A 119 -13.58 -14.80 -1.59
N GLN A 120 -14.66 -14.99 -0.82
CA GLN A 120 -15.90 -15.55 -1.34
C GLN A 120 -16.45 -14.70 -2.48
N TYR A 121 -16.51 -13.38 -2.32
CA TYR A 121 -17.05 -12.48 -3.33
C TYR A 121 -16.24 -12.55 -4.63
N TYR A 122 -14.91 -12.34 -4.55
CA TYR A 122 -14.07 -12.26 -5.76
C TYR A 122 -13.83 -13.61 -6.42
N CYS A 123 -13.87 -14.73 -5.68
CA CYS A 123 -13.86 -16.05 -6.31
C CYS A 123 -15.18 -16.36 -7.05
N GLN A 124 -16.31 -15.85 -6.56
CA GLN A 124 -17.62 -16.04 -7.21
C GLN A 124 -17.82 -15.13 -8.44
N THR A 125 -17.19 -13.96 -8.45
CA THR A 125 -17.32 -12.97 -9.53
C THR A 125 -16.12 -12.95 -10.49
N ALA A 126 -15.14 -13.85 -10.30
CA ALA A 126 -13.97 -13.95 -11.14
C ALA A 126 -14.34 -14.17 -12.61
N LYS A 127 -13.83 -13.31 -13.51
CA LYS A 127 -14.03 -13.46 -14.96
C LYS A 127 -13.32 -14.71 -15.52
N ALA A 128 -12.14 -15.01 -14.98
CA ALA A 128 -11.32 -16.15 -15.38
C ALA A 128 -10.55 -16.67 -14.17
N ILE A 129 -10.39 -17.99 -14.10
CA ILE A 129 -9.57 -18.67 -13.09
C ILE A 129 -8.69 -19.66 -13.84
N TYR A 130 -7.37 -19.49 -13.72
CA TYR A 130 -6.40 -20.36 -14.37
C TYR A 130 -6.02 -21.50 -13.41
N SER A 131 -5.93 -22.71 -13.93
CA SER A 131 -5.66 -23.88 -13.09
C SER A 131 -4.16 -24.00 -12.81
N VAL A 132 -3.78 -23.93 -11.54
CA VAL A 132 -2.38 -24.07 -11.10
C VAL A 132 -2.10 -25.55 -10.80
N LYS A 133 -1.31 -26.23 -11.63
CA LYS A 133 -1.07 -27.69 -11.52
C LYS A 133 0.38 -28.05 -11.80
N GLY A 134 0.93 -28.99 -11.04
CA GLY A 134 2.30 -29.47 -11.26
C GLY A 134 3.36 -28.65 -10.53
N GLU A 135 4.62 -28.91 -10.88
CA GLU A 135 5.78 -28.42 -10.14
C GLU A 135 6.30 -27.11 -10.72
N ARG A 136 6.63 -26.17 -9.84
CA ARG A 136 7.26 -24.90 -10.21
C ARG A 136 8.72 -25.11 -10.64
N PRO A 137 9.31 -24.21 -11.46
CA PRO A 137 10.73 -24.26 -11.77
C PRO A 137 11.59 -24.30 -10.49
N LEU A 138 12.80 -24.83 -10.60
CA LEU A 138 13.77 -24.77 -9.50
C LEU A 138 14.38 -23.37 -9.43
N PHE A 139 14.56 -22.85 -8.22
CA PHE A 139 15.22 -21.56 -8.01
C PHE A 139 16.70 -21.65 -8.40
N GLN A 140 17.12 -20.81 -9.36
CA GLN A 140 18.48 -20.83 -9.91
C GLN A 140 19.33 -19.74 -9.26
N THR A 141 20.12 -20.10 -8.25
CA THR A 141 21.01 -19.16 -7.53
C THR A 141 22.11 -18.59 -8.42
N ARG A 142 22.61 -19.39 -9.38
CA ARG A 142 23.66 -18.97 -10.32
C ARG A 142 23.18 -18.08 -11.47
N GLN A 143 21.86 -17.89 -11.62
CA GLN A 143 21.28 -17.13 -12.72
C GLN A 143 20.43 -15.97 -12.20
N LYS A 144 21.07 -15.07 -11.45
CA LYS A 144 20.46 -13.90 -10.80
C LYS A 144 19.43 -13.15 -11.66
N LYS A 145 19.68 -13.02 -12.97
CA LYS A 145 18.81 -12.31 -13.92
C LYS A 145 17.42 -12.97 -14.11
N ARG A 146 17.27 -14.25 -13.75
CA ARG A 146 16.00 -14.99 -13.78
C ARG A 146 15.18 -14.80 -12.50
N ASN A 147 15.74 -14.15 -11.48
CA ASN A 147 15.07 -13.89 -10.20
C ASN A 147 15.00 -12.37 -9.99
N VAL A 148 13.81 -11.78 -10.08
CA VAL A 148 13.67 -10.32 -10.12
C VAL A 148 12.86 -9.79 -8.94
N ILE A 149 13.39 -8.79 -8.23
CA ILE A 149 12.60 -7.96 -7.31
C ILE A 149 12.12 -6.74 -8.10
N SER A 150 10.83 -6.66 -8.36
CA SER A 150 10.21 -5.71 -9.28
C SER A 150 9.57 -4.54 -8.54
N PHE A 151 9.90 -3.33 -9.01
CA PHE A 151 9.45 -2.06 -8.44
C PHE A 151 8.92 -1.12 -9.53
N SER A 152 7.95 -0.29 -9.18
CA SER A 152 7.55 0.89 -9.94
C SER A 152 8.19 2.13 -9.33
N LEU A 153 8.74 3.03 -10.13
CA LEU A 153 9.27 4.31 -9.65
C LEU A 153 8.86 5.45 -10.58
N PHE A 154 8.16 6.45 -10.04
CA PHE A 154 7.68 7.61 -10.77
C PHE A 154 7.60 8.82 -9.84
N GLY A 155 7.71 10.02 -10.43
CA GLY A 155 7.86 11.26 -9.69
C GLY A 155 9.26 11.46 -9.12
N ASN A 156 9.44 12.60 -8.45
CA ASN A 156 10.73 13.07 -7.96
C ASN A 156 10.79 13.25 -6.43
N LEU A 157 9.83 12.67 -5.70
CA LEU A 157 9.81 12.82 -4.25
C LEU A 157 10.91 11.97 -3.59
N PRO A 158 11.74 12.55 -2.69
CA PRO A 158 12.84 11.85 -2.05
C PRO A 158 12.42 10.59 -1.29
N LYS A 159 11.26 10.62 -0.61
CA LYS A 159 10.75 9.44 0.12
C LYS A 159 10.56 8.18 -0.74
N TYR A 160 10.37 8.32 -2.05
CA TYR A 160 10.30 7.20 -2.99
C TYR A 160 11.66 6.93 -3.61
N CYS A 161 12.32 7.97 -4.11
CA CYS A 161 13.60 7.86 -4.82
C CYS A 161 14.73 7.34 -3.94
N GLU A 162 14.88 7.89 -2.73
CA GLU A 162 15.95 7.49 -1.82
C GLU A 162 15.65 6.13 -1.18
N SER A 163 14.39 5.82 -0.89
CA SER A 163 13.98 4.47 -0.45
C SER A 163 14.26 3.41 -1.53
N ALA A 164 14.04 3.73 -2.81
CA ALA A 164 14.40 2.84 -3.91
C ALA A 164 15.91 2.54 -3.92
N VAL A 165 16.77 3.55 -3.73
CA VAL A 165 18.23 3.33 -3.66
C VAL A 165 18.60 2.47 -2.46
N ILE A 166 18.04 2.75 -1.28
CA ILE A 166 18.27 1.93 -0.06
C ILE A 166 17.85 0.48 -0.29
N ASN A 167 16.74 0.25 -1.00
CA ASN A 167 16.27 -1.09 -1.33
C ASN A 167 17.22 -1.85 -2.24
N VAL A 168 17.87 -1.21 -3.23
CA VAL A 168 18.86 -1.91 -4.06
C VAL A 168 20.10 -2.30 -3.25
N GLN A 169 20.58 -1.39 -2.40
CA GLN A 169 21.71 -1.67 -1.50
C GLN A 169 21.37 -2.82 -0.54
N THR A 170 20.17 -2.77 0.06
CA THR A 170 19.70 -3.81 0.98
C THR A 170 19.51 -5.15 0.28
N ALA A 171 19.05 -5.14 -0.97
CA ALA A 171 18.88 -6.36 -1.76
C ALA A 171 20.22 -7.02 -2.11
N GLU A 172 21.30 -6.26 -2.27
CA GLU A 172 22.64 -6.83 -2.48
C GLU A 172 23.07 -7.74 -1.33
N GLU A 173 22.74 -7.36 -0.09
CA GLU A 173 23.04 -8.12 1.12
C GLU A 173 22.04 -9.26 1.37
N LEU A 174 20.74 -8.96 1.33
CA LEU A 174 19.70 -9.91 1.72
C LEU A 174 19.30 -10.87 0.59
N TYR A 175 19.45 -10.45 -0.66
CA TYR A 175 18.98 -11.17 -1.83
C TYR A 175 20.08 -11.29 -2.91
N PRO A 176 21.23 -11.92 -2.59
CA PRO A 176 22.38 -11.96 -3.50
C PRO A 176 22.03 -12.63 -4.85
N ASP A 177 21.07 -13.56 -4.83
CA ASP A 177 20.57 -14.31 -5.99
C ASP A 177 19.44 -13.60 -6.76
N TRP A 178 19.09 -12.35 -6.42
CA TRP A 178 18.00 -11.59 -7.06
C TRP A 178 18.42 -10.22 -7.61
N VAL A 179 17.99 -9.87 -8.81
CA VAL A 179 18.22 -8.54 -9.37
C VAL A 179 17.02 -7.61 -9.08
N CYS A 180 17.27 -6.44 -8.54
CA CYS A 180 16.25 -5.38 -8.50
C CYS A 180 16.01 -4.83 -9.90
N ARG A 181 14.74 -4.71 -10.28
CA ARG A 181 14.29 -4.08 -11.53
C ARG A 181 13.32 -2.96 -11.23
N PHE A 182 13.58 -1.78 -11.80
CA PHE A 182 12.71 -0.62 -11.70
C PHE A 182 12.10 -0.29 -13.05
N TYR A 183 10.78 -0.25 -13.08
CA TYR A 183 10.01 0.34 -14.17
C TYR A 183 9.85 1.83 -13.89
N VAL A 184 10.53 2.67 -14.66
CA VAL A 184 10.73 4.10 -14.35
C VAL A 184 9.98 5.03 -15.29
N ALA A 185 9.39 6.08 -14.73
CA ALA A 185 8.86 7.21 -15.48
C ALA A 185 9.97 8.22 -15.86
N GLN A 186 9.68 9.09 -16.83
CA GLN A 186 10.61 10.14 -17.26
C GLN A 186 10.87 11.23 -16.20
N ASP A 187 9.95 11.40 -15.24
CA ASP A 187 10.02 12.40 -14.19
C ASP A 187 10.85 11.96 -12.97
N VAL A 188 11.43 10.76 -13.00
CA VAL A 188 12.40 10.29 -12.00
C VAL A 188 13.75 11.00 -12.23
N PRO A 189 14.38 11.60 -11.22
CA PRO A 189 15.64 12.33 -11.40
C PRO A 189 16.78 11.43 -11.92
N GLN A 190 17.55 11.93 -12.90
CA GLN A 190 18.63 11.16 -13.53
C GLN A 190 19.70 10.69 -12.54
N HIS A 191 20.00 11.46 -11.49
CA HIS A 191 20.96 11.05 -10.47
C HIS A 191 20.47 9.84 -9.66
N VAL A 192 19.15 9.66 -9.50
CA VAL A 192 18.55 8.48 -8.85
C VAL A 192 18.73 7.28 -9.76
N ILE A 193 18.39 7.41 -11.04
CA ILE A 193 18.56 6.34 -12.04
C ILE A 193 20.01 5.87 -12.10
N ALA A 194 20.97 6.81 -12.15
CA ALA A 194 22.39 6.51 -12.15
C ALA A 194 22.84 5.72 -10.90
N ARG A 195 22.35 6.12 -9.71
CA ARG A 195 22.63 5.40 -8.46
C ARG A 195 22.03 3.98 -8.45
N LEU A 196 20.80 3.81 -8.93
CA LEU A 196 20.18 2.49 -9.05
C LEU A 196 21.01 1.58 -9.98
N GLN A 197 21.45 2.10 -11.13
CA GLN A 197 22.29 1.36 -12.08
C GLN A 197 23.66 1.03 -11.50
N SER A 198 24.29 1.94 -10.74
CA SER A 198 25.60 1.69 -10.12
C SER A 198 25.55 0.56 -9.08
N TYR A 199 24.40 0.34 -8.44
CA TYR A 199 24.15 -0.81 -7.57
C TYR A 199 23.62 -2.05 -8.33
N GLY A 200 23.73 -2.07 -9.66
CA GLY A 200 23.40 -3.23 -10.50
C GLY A 200 21.91 -3.45 -10.77
N ALA A 201 21.05 -2.47 -10.47
CA ALA A 201 19.62 -2.58 -10.78
C ALA A 201 19.36 -2.49 -12.29
N GLN A 202 18.37 -3.25 -12.76
CA GLN A 202 17.83 -3.14 -14.11
C GLN A 202 16.84 -1.96 -14.19
N ILE A 203 16.98 -1.13 -15.22
CA ILE A 203 16.08 0.01 -15.45
C ILE A 203 15.30 -0.23 -16.74
N ILE A 204 13.97 -0.23 -16.63
CA ILE A 204 13.05 -0.30 -17.75
C ILE A 204 12.32 1.03 -17.86
N PHE A 205 12.65 1.82 -18.88
CA PHE A 205 11.96 3.08 -19.14
C PHE A 205 10.58 2.82 -19.72
N MET A 206 9.55 3.40 -19.11
CA MET A 206 8.18 3.21 -19.54
C MET A 206 7.87 4.07 -20.77
N SER A 207 7.50 3.42 -21.87
CA SER A 207 7.13 4.04 -23.14
C SER A 207 5.71 4.62 -23.12
N SER A 208 5.35 5.38 -24.16
CA SER A 208 4.00 5.91 -24.38
C SER A 208 2.92 4.84 -24.59
N GLN A 209 3.29 3.60 -24.94
CA GLN A 209 2.32 2.51 -25.02
C GLN A 209 2.03 1.94 -23.63
N THR A 210 3.07 1.74 -22.83
CA THR A 210 2.94 1.34 -21.42
C THR A 210 2.43 2.46 -20.52
N SER A 211 2.48 3.72 -20.96
CA SER A 211 1.95 4.87 -20.21
C SER A 211 0.43 4.82 -20.04
N LYS A 212 -0.28 3.93 -20.76
CA LYS A 212 -1.70 3.66 -20.56
C LYS A 212 -1.97 2.74 -19.37
N ILE A 213 -0.96 2.02 -18.90
CA ILE A 213 -1.02 1.26 -17.65
C ILE A 213 -0.68 2.22 -16.52
N HIS A 214 -1.48 2.19 -15.46
CA HIS A 214 -1.24 3.04 -14.30
C HIS A 214 0.13 2.74 -13.66
N PRO A 215 0.92 3.75 -13.25
CA PRO A 215 2.28 3.54 -12.73
C PRO A 215 2.41 2.56 -11.57
N LEU A 216 1.41 2.51 -10.68
CA LEU A 216 1.35 1.53 -9.58
C LEU A 216 1.38 0.07 -10.04
N MET A 217 0.99 -0.20 -11.29
CA MET A 217 0.90 -1.56 -11.83
C MET A 217 2.11 -1.96 -12.68
N TRP A 218 3.03 -1.04 -13.00
CA TRP A 218 4.17 -1.35 -13.87
C TRP A 218 5.06 -2.47 -13.32
N ARG A 219 5.23 -2.55 -12.00
CA ARG A 219 5.95 -3.65 -11.35
C ARG A 219 5.36 -5.04 -11.66
N PHE A 220 4.09 -5.13 -12.06
CA PHE A 220 3.50 -6.40 -12.48
C PHE A 220 3.93 -6.84 -13.89
N LEU A 221 4.50 -5.97 -14.72
CA LEU A 221 4.98 -6.34 -16.07
C LEU A 221 6.09 -7.40 -16.06
N VAL A 222 6.73 -7.63 -14.91
CA VAL A 222 7.71 -8.71 -14.74
C VAL A 222 7.09 -10.10 -14.94
N LEU A 223 5.78 -10.24 -14.72
CA LEU A 223 5.05 -11.51 -14.93
C LEU A 223 5.10 -11.99 -16.38
N ASP A 224 5.17 -11.05 -17.33
CA ASP A 224 5.17 -11.35 -18.78
C ASP A 224 6.59 -11.56 -19.33
N ASP A 225 7.64 -11.29 -18.54
CA ASP A 225 9.02 -11.41 -19.00
C ASP A 225 9.41 -12.89 -19.15
N SER A 226 9.81 -13.26 -20.37
CA SER A 226 10.14 -14.65 -20.65
C SER A 226 11.40 -15.17 -19.99
N GLU A 227 12.28 -14.26 -19.59
CA GLU A 227 13.57 -14.57 -19.00
C GLU A 227 13.53 -14.62 -17.47
N VAL A 228 12.37 -14.35 -16.85
CA VAL A 228 12.19 -14.36 -15.41
C VAL A 228 11.46 -15.63 -14.97
N ASP A 229 12.08 -16.42 -14.10
CA ASP A 229 11.49 -17.59 -13.47
C ASP A 229 10.77 -17.23 -12.18
N PHE A 230 11.39 -16.36 -11.37
CA PHE A 230 10.88 -15.96 -10.07
C PHE A 230 10.81 -14.45 -9.96
N TYR A 231 9.71 -13.95 -9.42
CA TYR A 231 9.55 -12.53 -9.17
C TYR A 231 9.03 -12.26 -7.76
N LEU A 232 9.53 -11.17 -7.17
CA LEU A 232 8.96 -10.52 -5.99
C LEU A 232 8.42 -9.17 -6.41
N ILE A 233 7.24 -8.82 -5.96
CA ILE A 233 6.65 -7.52 -6.19
C ILE A 233 6.73 -6.70 -4.91
N ARG A 234 7.38 -5.54 -4.97
CA ARG A 234 7.61 -4.67 -3.82
C ARG A 234 7.32 -3.20 -4.15
N ASP A 235 6.85 -2.47 -3.14
CA ASP A 235 6.70 -1.02 -3.23
C ASP A 235 8.04 -0.33 -2.95
N ALA A 236 8.37 0.71 -3.73
CA ALA A 236 9.67 1.38 -3.65
C ALA A 236 9.90 2.12 -2.31
N ASP A 237 8.82 2.50 -1.61
CA ASP A 237 8.86 3.11 -0.27
C ASP A 237 8.76 2.11 0.89
N SER A 238 8.64 0.81 0.60
CA SER A 238 8.69 -0.23 1.61
C SER A 238 10.10 -0.83 1.66
N LEU A 239 10.81 -0.66 2.78
CA LEU A 239 12.18 -1.16 2.91
C LEU A 239 12.22 -2.67 3.09
N LEU A 240 13.09 -3.34 2.33
CA LEU A 240 13.39 -4.78 2.48
C LEU A 240 14.01 -5.06 3.85
N SER A 241 13.74 -6.23 4.44
CA SER A 241 14.24 -6.58 5.79
C SER A 241 14.58 -8.05 5.91
N GLU A 242 15.29 -8.40 6.99
CA GLU A 242 15.63 -9.77 7.40
C GLU A 242 14.38 -10.66 7.54
N LYS A 243 13.27 -10.07 8.02
CA LYS A 243 11.97 -10.74 8.13
C LYS A 243 11.40 -11.10 6.75
N ASP A 244 11.48 -10.18 5.78
CA ASP A 244 11.07 -10.41 4.39
C ASP A 244 11.93 -11.53 3.76
N GLN A 245 13.25 -11.45 3.91
CA GLN A 245 14.20 -12.43 3.38
C GLN A 245 13.91 -13.84 3.89
N SER A 246 13.66 -13.98 5.19
CA SER A 246 13.40 -15.28 5.81
C SER A 246 12.10 -15.90 5.29
N ALA A 247 11.04 -15.09 5.14
CA ALA A 247 9.77 -15.53 4.54
C ALA A 247 9.93 -15.95 3.06
N VAL A 248 10.64 -15.15 2.27
CA VAL A 248 10.95 -15.50 0.87
C VAL A 248 11.75 -16.79 0.79
N SER A 249 12.74 -16.98 1.66
CA SER A 249 13.56 -18.21 1.69
C SER A 249 12.72 -19.44 2.03
N ALA A 250 11.80 -19.33 3.00
CA ALA A 250 10.85 -20.39 3.32
C ALA A 250 9.93 -20.72 2.13
N TRP A 251 9.47 -19.71 1.39
CA TRP A 251 8.70 -19.92 0.17
C TRP A 251 9.52 -20.63 -0.92
N LEU A 252 10.76 -20.18 -1.17
CA LEU A 252 11.66 -20.80 -2.14
C LEU A 252 12.01 -22.26 -1.81
N ALA A 253 11.89 -22.67 -0.54
CA ALA A 253 12.05 -24.05 -0.10
C ALA A 253 10.74 -24.88 -0.16
N SER A 254 9.60 -24.24 -0.41
CA SER A 254 8.27 -24.85 -0.41
C SER A 254 7.83 -25.34 -1.80
N LYS A 255 6.70 -26.03 -1.89
CA LYS A 255 6.09 -26.42 -3.19
C LYS A 255 5.16 -25.37 -3.80
N TYR A 256 4.92 -24.25 -3.09
CA TYR A 256 3.90 -23.28 -3.49
C TYR A 256 4.39 -22.39 -4.65
N TRP A 257 3.52 -22.15 -5.63
CA TRP A 257 3.82 -21.33 -6.79
C TRP A 257 3.90 -19.84 -6.46
N PHE A 258 3.14 -19.40 -5.46
CA PHE A 258 3.03 -18.00 -5.07
C PHE A 258 3.34 -17.82 -3.59
N HIS A 259 3.73 -16.59 -3.26
CA HIS A 259 4.04 -16.14 -1.91
C HIS A 259 3.32 -14.85 -1.59
N HIS A 260 2.86 -14.72 -0.35
CA HIS A 260 2.26 -13.49 0.17
C HIS A 260 2.58 -13.32 1.66
N MET A 261 2.66 -12.07 2.11
CA MET A 261 2.92 -11.74 3.50
C MET A 261 1.90 -10.73 4.01
N ARG A 262 1.43 -10.90 5.26
CA ARG A 262 0.66 -9.89 6.01
C ARG A 262 1.33 -9.67 7.35
N ASP A 263 1.84 -8.46 7.56
CA ASP A 263 2.68 -8.16 8.73
C ASP A 263 2.16 -6.98 9.58
N TYR A 264 0.94 -6.49 9.30
CA TYR A 264 0.37 -5.39 10.06
C TYR A 264 -1.15 -5.44 10.14
N PHE A 265 -1.73 -4.86 11.19
CA PHE A 265 -3.16 -5.00 11.49
C PHE A 265 -4.09 -4.30 10.48
N THR A 266 -3.55 -3.49 9.56
CA THR A 266 -4.30 -2.92 8.43
C THR A 266 -4.19 -3.74 7.15
N HIS A 267 -3.44 -4.85 7.15
CA HIS A 267 -3.18 -5.67 5.96
C HIS A 267 -4.34 -6.63 5.64
N THR A 268 -5.57 -6.11 5.57
CA THR A 268 -6.80 -6.88 5.32
C THR A 268 -7.18 -6.99 3.84
N GLU A 269 -6.21 -6.85 2.92
CA GLU A 269 -6.38 -7.14 1.49
C GLU A 269 -6.09 -8.60 1.16
N LEU A 270 -6.73 -9.13 0.10
CA LEU A 270 -6.55 -10.52 -0.35
C LEU A 270 -5.14 -10.79 -0.88
N LEU A 271 -4.56 -9.81 -1.58
CA LEU A 271 -3.18 -9.83 -2.04
C LEU A 271 -2.64 -8.40 -2.02
N LEU A 272 -1.70 -8.10 -1.13
CA LEU A 272 -1.10 -6.77 -1.00
C LEU A 272 -0.16 -6.51 -2.16
N ALA A 273 -0.41 -5.40 -2.86
CA ALA A 273 0.22 -5.10 -4.14
C ALA A 273 1.75 -4.98 -4.12
N GLY A 274 2.36 -4.74 -2.96
CA GLY A 274 3.80 -4.68 -2.75
C GLY A 274 4.36 -5.75 -1.80
N MET A 275 3.64 -6.85 -1.52
CA MET A 275 4.08 -7.88 -0.56
C MET A 275 3.83 -9.31 -1.03
N TRP A 276 4.03 -9.57 -2.32
CA TRP A 276 3.79 -10.88 -2.91
C TRP A 276 4.88 -11.28 -3.93
N GLY A 277 4.84 -12.51 -4.39
CA GLY A 277 5.75 -13.04 -5.40
C GLY A 277 5.22 -14.32 -6.03
N GLY A 278 5.86 -14.75 -7.10
CA GLY A 278 5.45 -15.94 -7.84
C GLY A 278 6.54 -16.53 -8.71
N ALA A 279 6.30 -17.75 -9.17
CA ALA A 279 7.04 -18.39 -10.23
C ALA A 279 6.26 -18.26 -11.56
N ARG A 280 6.98 -18.06 -12.67
CA ARG A 280 6.39 -17.97 -14.01
C ARG A 280 5.78 -19.30 -14.45
N GLY A 281 4.56 -19.26 -14.97
CA GLY A 281 3.97 -20.41 -15.67
C GLY A 281 2.44 -20.44 -15.73
N PHE A 282 1.75 -20.04 -14.65
CA PHE A 282 0.29 -20.23 -14.54
C PHE A 282 -0.57 -18.97 -14.58
N LEU A 283 0.05 -17.79 -14.57
CA LEU A 283 -0.68 -16.55 -14.79
C LEU A 283 -0.74 -16.25 -16.30
N PRO A 284 -1.85 -15.66 -16.79
CA PRO A 284 -1.95 -15.21 -18.16
C PRO A 284 -1.04 -14.00 -18.42
N ASP A 285 -0.88 -13.64 -19.69
CA ASP A 285 -0.26 -12.38 -20.08
C ASP A 285 -0.99 -11.22 -19.37
N ILE A 286 -0.27 -10.51 -18.51
CA ILE A 286 -0.84 -9.53 -17.60
C ILE A 286 -0.97 -8.16 -18.26
N GLN A 287 -0.08 -7.80 -19.17
CA GLN A 287 -0.10 -6.50 -19.84
C GLN A 287 -1.44 -6.20 -20.54
N PRO A 288 -2.03 -7.11 -21.35
CA PRO A 288 -3.34 -6.89 -21.96
C PRO A 288 -4.45 -6.72 -20.91
N LEU A 289 -4.43 -7.54 -19.85
CA LEU A 289 -5.41 -7.48 -18.77
C LEU A 289 -5.35 -6.16 -18.02
N MET A 290 -4.14 -5.67 -17.70
CA MET A 290 -3.96 -4.36 -17.06
C MET A 290 -4.41 -3.22 -17.95
N LEU A 291 -4.16 -3.29 -19.26
CA LEU A 291 -4.61 -2.29 -20.22
C LEU A 291 -6.14 -2.24 -20.32
N GLU A 292 -6.82 -3.39 -20.33
CA GLU A 292 -8.28 -3.44 -20.30
C GLU A 292 -8.81 -2.90 -18.96
N TYR A 293 -8.21 -3.33 -17.85
CA TYR A 293 -8.59 -2.90 -16.51
C TYR A 293 -8.48 -1.38 -16.36
N CYS A 294 -7.34 -0.78 -16.74
CA CYS A 294 -7.13 0.66 -16.68
C CYS A 294 -8.12 1.46 -17.55
N LYS A 295 -8.58 0.90 -18.68
CA LYS A 295 -9.61 1.55 -19.53
C LYS A 295 -10.99 1.52 -18.88
N ALA A 296 -11.34 0.44 -18.19
CA ALA A 296 -12.64 0.24 -17.57
C ALA A 296 -12.75 0.88 -16.19
N TYR A 297 -11.63 1.10 -15.50
CA TYR A 297 -11.59 1.54 -14.11
C TYR A 297 -12.05 3.00 -13.96
N GLN A 298 -13.14 3.19 -13.21
CA GLN A 298 -13.78 4.49 -12.97
C GLN A 298 -13.54 5.01 -11.54
N GLU A 299 -12.91 4.22 -10.67
CA GLU A 299 -12.72 4.54 -9.26
C GLU A 299 -11.42 5.31 -8.98
N SER A 300 -11.07 5.47 -7.69
CA SER A 300 -9.83 6.15 -7.30
C SER A 300 -8.61 5.39 -7.80
N ALA A 301 -7.80 6.07 -8.62
CA ALA A 301 -6.57 5.52 -9.19
C ALA A 301 -5.53 5.09 -8.13
N HIS A 302 -5.69 5.51 -6.87
CA HIS A 302 -4.74 5.22 -5.79
C HIS A 302 -4.69 3.73 -5.40
N PHE A 303 -5.76 2.97 -5.66
CA PHE A 303 -5.87 1.55 -5.27
C PHE A 303 -6.03 0.60 -6.47
N ILE A 304 -5.85 1.11 -7.68
CA ILE A 304 -6.12 0.35 -8.91
C ILE A 304 -5.34 -0.96 -9.00
N ASP A 305 -4.12 -0.99 -8.47
CA ASP A 305 -3.27 -2.17 -8.38
C ASP A 305 -3.83 -3.22 -7.41
N GLN A 306 -4.26 -2.79 -6.22
CA GLN A 306 -4.90 -3.66 -5.23
C GLN A 306 -6.21 -4.27 -5.76
N TYR A 307 -7.07 -3.46 -6.40
CA TYR A 307 -8.31 -3.94 -7.00
C TYR A 307 -8.07 -4.91 -8.16
N PHE A 308 -7.13 -4.56 -9.05
CA PHE A 308 -6.73 -5.46 -10.13
C PHE A 308 -6.29 -6.84 -9.59
N LEU A 309 -5.46 -6.87 -8.56
CA LEU A 309 -4.97 -8.11 -7.98
C LEU A 309 -6.09 -8.97 -7.40
N LYS A 310 -6.99 -8.39 -6.59
CA LYS A 310 -8.06 -9.18 -5.95
C LYS A 310 -9.16 -9.63 -6.91
N GLU A 311 -9.45 -8.84 -7.95
CA GLU A 311 -10.46 -9.18 -8.96
C GLU A 311 -9.94 -10.13 -10.04
N THR A 312 -8.68 -9.98 -10.44
CA THR A 312 -8.13 -10.67 -11.61
C THR A 312 -7.23 -11.84 -11.24
N LEU A 313 -6.37 -11.69 -10.23
CA LEU A 313 -5.29 -12.64 -9.96
C LEU A 313 -5.51 -13.51 -8.74
N TRP A 314 -6.12 -12.98 -7.67
CA TRP A 314 -6.34 -13.70 -6.42
C TRP A 314 -7.01 -15.08 -6.58
N PRO A 315 -8.10 -15.23 -7.37
CA PRO A 315 -8.75 -16.53 -7.54
C PRO A 315 -7.84 -17.62 -8.13
N THR A 316 -6.83 -17.22 -8.91
CA THR A 316 -5.81 -18.11 -9.45
C THR A 316 -4.70 -18.35 -8.43
N ILE A 317 -4.14 -17.27 -7.88
CA ILE A 317 -2.99 -17.29 -6.96
C ILE A 317 -3.26 -18.14 -5.72
N LYS A 318 -4.45 -18.05 -5.14
CA LYS A 318 -4.80 -18.76 -3.90
C LYS A 318 -4.72 -20.29 -4.01
N GLN A 319 -4.75 -20.86 -5.23
CA GLN A 319 -4.69 -22.31 -5.44
C GLN A 319 -3.34 -22.92 -5.04
N SER A 320 -2.26 -22.14 -5.01
CA SER A 320 -0.94 -22.59 -4.60
C SER A 320 -0.14 -21.44 -3.97
N LEU A 321 -0.54 -21.07 -2.76
CA LEU A 321 -0.01 -19.93 -2.03
C LEU A 321 0.61 -20.36 -0.70
N LEU A 322 1.86 -19.96 -0.46
CA LEU A 322 2.39 -19.86 0.91
C LEU A 322 2.10 -18.45 1.42
N CYS A 323 1.36 -18.34 2.51
CA CYS A 323 1.07 -17.05 3.14
C CYS A 323 1.69 -17.00 4.53
N HIS A 324 2.51 -15.99 4.81
CA HIS A 324 2.96 -15.68 6.17
C HIS A 324 2.07 -14.60 6.80
N ASP A 325 1.42 -14.91 7.92
CA ASP A 325 0.48 -14.02 8.62
C ASP A 325 0.30 -14.48 10.08
N ASP A 326 0.86 -13.72 11.02
CA ASP A 326 0.71 -13.96 12.46
C ASP A 326 -0.61 -13.40 13.04
N ILE A 327 -1.31 -12.56 12.27
CA ILE A 327 -2.38 -11.69 12.77
C ILE A 327 -3.76 -12.27 12.46
N PHE A 328 -4.07 -12.54 11.19
CA PHE A 328 -5.43 -12.90 10.76
C PHE A 328 -5.60 -14.40 10.54
N LYS A 329 -4.52 -15.13 10.25
CA LYS A 329 -4.54 -16.59 10.01
C LYS A 329 -5.52 -16.98 8.91
N PHE A 330 -5.62 -16.15 7.87
CA PHE A 330 -6.50 -16.38 6.73
C PHE A 330 -5.81 -17.25 5.67
N HIS A 331 -6.59 -18.14 5.01
CA HIS A 331 -6.11 -19.01 3.92
C HIS A 331 -4.92 -19.90 4.32
N ASP A 332 -5.07 -20.65 5.41
CA ASP A 332 -4.06 -21.57 5.96
C ASP A 332 -2.67 -20.93 6.16
N ALA A 333 -2.66 -19.62 6.45
CA ALA A 333 -1.43 -18.90 6.66
C ALA A 333 -0.62 -19.46 7.83
N VAL A 334 0.70 -19.42 7.66
CA VAL A 334 1.67 -19.88 8.63
C VAL A 334 2.35 -18.69 9.31
N PRO A 335 2.95 -18.88 10.50
CA PRO A 335 3.76 -17.84 11.11
C PRO A 335 4.96 -17.42 10.25
N PHE A 336 5.50 -16.24 10.49
CA PHE A 336 6.80 -15.89 9.91
C PHE A 336 7.89 -16.86 10.42
N PRO A 337 8.86 -17.25 9.58
CA PRO A 337 9.99 -18.07 10.02
C PRO A 337 10.84 -17.32 11.06
N VAL A 338 11.81 -18.01 11.67
CA VAL A 338 12.85 -17.32 12.45
C VAL A 338 13.65 -16.42 11.52
N TYR A 339 13.93 -15.19 11.95
CA TYR A 339 14.67 -14.18 11.21
C TYR A 339 15.69 -13.47 12.09
N ASP A 340 16.75 -12.98 11.47
CA ASP A 340 17.73 -12.13 12.13
C ASP A 340 17.13 -10.78 12.57
N PRO A 341 17.73 -10.10 13.56
CA PRO A 341 17.22 -8.81 14.03
C PRO A 341 17.01 -7.81 12.89
N ILE A 342 15.83 -7.21 12.86
CA ILE A 342 15.47 -6.23 11.83
C ILE A 342 16.37 -5.00 11.97
N ARG A 343 17.09 -4.66 10.89
CA ARG A 343 18.02 -3.52 10.83
C ARG A 343 17.33 -2.15 11.00
N TRP A 344 16.03 -2.08 10.74
CA TRP A 344 15.21 -0.87 10.79
C TRP A 344 14.67 -0.61 12.20
N LEU A 345 15.45 0.12 13.02
CA LEU A 345 15.05 0.54 14.37
C LEU A 345 14.49 1.98 14.37
N PRO A 346 13.49 2.32 15.24
CA PRO A 346 12.88 1.50 16.30
C PRO A 346 11.38 1.11 16.09
N PHE A 347 11.00 -0.04 16.68
CA PHE A 347 9.69 -0.64 17.06
C PHE A 347 8.43 -0.60 16.16
N GLU A 348 8.34 0.25 15.14
CA GLU A 348 7.12 0.34 14.30
C GLU A 348 7.29 -0.28 12.90
N PHE A 349 8.46 -0.87 12.63
CA PHE A 349 8.72 -1.53 11.36
C PHE A 349 7.88 -2.81 11.22
N HIS A 350 7.27 -2.94 10.05
CA HIS A 350 6.64 -4.14 9.53
C HIS A 350 6.91 -4.20 8.02
N ILE A 351 6.89 -5.40 7.44
CA ILE A 351 7.04 -5.55 5.98
C ILE A 351 5.90 -4.82 5.28
N GLY A 352 6.20 -4.04 4.24
CA GLY A 352 5.21 -3.23 3.51
C GLY A 352 4.90 -1.89 4.17
N SER A 353 5.61 -1.52 5.24
CA SER A 353 5.45 -0.22 5.89
C SER A 353 5.87 0.93 4.97
N ASN A 354 4.94 1.86 4.74
CA ASN A 354 5.24 3.16 4.12
C ASN A 354 5.76 4.20 5.15
N CYS A 355 5.94 3.80 6.42
CA CYS A 355 6.48 4.65 7.49
C CYS A 355 8.00 4.81 7.39
N SER A 356 8.57 4.45 6.25
CA SER A 356 10.00 4.57 6.00
C SER A 356 10.47 6.02 5.97
N TYR A 357 9.60 7.04 6.01
CA TYR A 357 9.98 8.45 5.93
C TYR A 357 9.56 9.31 7.13
N HIS A 358 10.34 10.36 7.36
CA HIS A 358 10.08 11.43 8.33
C HIS A 358 9.99 12.76 7.60
N GLN A 359 9.12 13.64 8.10
CA GLN A 359 9.00 15.00 7.60
C GLN A 359 9.95 15.92 8.35
N LEU A 360 10.82 16.61 7.62
CA LEU A 360 11.65 17.71 8.10
C LEU A 360 11.22 19.02 7.42
N GLU A 361 11.51 20.14 8.08
CA GLU A 361 11.34 21.47 7.49
C GLU A 361 12.68 22.20 7.49
N VAL A 362 13.03 22.80 6.36
CA VAL A 362 14.18 23.69 6.25
C VAL A 362 13.75 25.06 5.77
N VAL A 363 14.43 26.10 6.24
CA VAL A 363 14.18 27.48 5.80
C VAL A 363 14.70 27.64 4.37
N ALA A 364 13.84 28.11 3.48
CA ALA A 364 14.25 28.39 2.10
C ALA A 364 15.13 29.65 2.07
N LYS A 365 16.14 29.66 1.19
CA LYS A 365 16.92 30.87 0.89
C LYS A 365 16.19 31.74 -0.14
N LYS A 366 15.42 31.13 -1.04
CA LYS A 366 14.56 31.81 -2.02
C LYS A 366 13.24 32.27 -1.37
N LYS A 367 12.66 33.37 -1.88
CA LYS A 367 11.38 33.92 -1.38
C LYS A 367 10.15 33.19 -1.91
N SER A 368 10.21 32.69 -3.15
CA SER A 368 9.10 32.02 -3.84
C SER A 368 9.64 31.07 -4.92
N GLY A 369 8.77 30.20 -5.44
CA GLY A 369 9.14 29.18 -6.43
C GLY A 369 9.67 27.90 -5.80
N GLY A 370 10.67 27.28 -6.45
CA GLY A 370 11.32 26.06 -5.98
C GLY A 370 12.65 26.36 -5.30
N GLN A 371 12.89 25.72 -4.15
CA GLN A 371 14.17 25.72 -3.45
C GLN A 371 14.91 24.43 -3.79
N GLU A 372 16.09 24.56 -4.38
CA GLU A 372 17.03 23.45 -4.56
C GLU A 372 17.78 23.21 -3.24
N TRP A 373 17.96 21.95 -2.87
CA TRP A 373 18.67 21.56 -1.67
C TRP A 373 19.38 20.24 -1.90
N ARG A 374 20.44 20.01 -1.14
CA ARG A 374 21.24 18.78 -1.18
C ARG A 374 21.56 18.28 0.21
N ILE A 375 21.84 16.98 0.30
CA ILE A 375 22.38 16.33 1.49
C ILE A 375 23.86 16.08 1.25
N LEU A 376 24.69 16.52 2.20
CA LEU A 376 26.13 16.32 2.19
C LEU A 376 26.52 15.41 3.34
N ALA A 377 27.42 14.46 3.08
CA ALA A 377 28.12 13.72 4.12
C ALA A 377 29.19 14.60 4.79
N ALA A 378 29.72 14.13 5.93
CA ALA A 378 30.70 14.86 6.73
C ALA A 378 32.00 15.18 5.97
N ASP A 379 32.37 14.35 4.99
CA ASP A 379 33.52 14.54 4.09
C ASP A 379 33.22 15.48 2.90
N GLY A 380 31.99 16.01 2.82
CA GLY A 380 31.53 16.88 1.73
C GLY A 380 30.97 16.15 0.51
N TYR A 381 30.90 14.81 0.53
CA TYR A 381 30.30 14.03 -0.56
C TYR A 381 28.79 14.31 -0.66
N GLU A 382 28.29 14.54 -1.88
CA GLU A 382 26.87 14.78 -2.13
C GLU A 382 26.09 13.47 -2.20
N ILE A 383 25.21 13.25 -1.22
CA ILE A 383 24.36 12.07 -1.11
C ILE A 383 23.21 12.13 -2.12
N CYS A 384 22.49 13.25 -2.14
CA CYS A 384 21.38 13.48 -3.06
C CYS A 384 21.03 14.97 -3.15
N ARG A 385 20.22 15.32 -4.15
CA ARG A 385 19.81 16.69 -4.44
C ARG A 385 18.41 16.73 -5.04
N TYR A 386 17.60 17.68 -4.61
CA TYR A 386 16.21 17.82 -5.03
C TYR A 386 15.76 19.28 -5.07
N THR A 387 14.64 19.53 -5.75
CA THR A 387 13.96 20.82 -5.76
C THR A 387 12.52 20.64 -5.31
N ASN A 388 12.14 21.37 -4.26
CA ASN A 388 10.79 21.33 -3.69
C ASN A 388 10.17 22.72 -3.68
N ALA A 389 8.84 22.79 -3.75
CA ALA A 389 8.12 24.04 -3.66
C ALA A 389 8.27 24.68 -2.28
N ILE A 390 8.35 26.01 -2.25
CA ILE A 390 8.42 26.79 -1.00
C ILE A 390 7.00 27.07 -0.51
N ILE A 391 6.72 26.67 0.73
CA ILE A 391 5.44 26.88 1.41
C ILE A 391 5.72 27.67 2.69
N ASN A 392 5.18 28.89 2.79
CA ASN A 392 5.39 29.79 3.94
C ASN A 392 6.87 30.01 4.30
N GLY A 393 7.73 30.20 3.29
CA GLY A 393 9.18 30.41 3.47
C GLY A 393 9.98 29.17 3.86
N LYS A 394 9.35 27.99 3.85
CA LYS A 394 9.96 26.71 4.22
C LYS A 394 9.83 25.69 3.10
N VAL A 395 10.68 24.69 3.16
CA VAL A 395 10.62 23.51 2.31
C VAL A 395 10.35 22.30 3.19
N GLN A 396 9.35 21.51 2.81
CA GLN A 396 9.02 20.25 3.48
C GLN A 396 9.75 19.10 2.80
N LEU A 397 10.58 18.39 3.56
CA LEU A 397 11.39 17.27 3.10
C LEU A 397 10.82 15.99 3.70
N ASN A 398 10.31 15.10 2.85
CA ASN A 398 9.94 13.75 3.27
C ASN A 398 11.10 12.83 2.91
N LEU A 399 11.88 12.44 3.91
CA LEU A 399 13.13 11.69 3.75
C LEU A 399 13.06 10.36 4.50
N PRO A 400 13.74 9.31 4.02
CA PRO A 400 13.81 8.05 4.76
C PRO A 400 14.27 8.25 6.21
N PHE A 401 13.71 7.51 7.18
CA PHE A 401 14.06 7.65 8.60
C PHE A 401 15.56 7.43 8.86
N ILE A 402 16.20 6.59 8.04
CA ILE A 402 17.64 6.30 8.07
C ILE A 402 18.44 7.58 7.77
N TYR A 403 17.95 8.42 6.86
CA TYR A 403 18.59 9.68 6.53
C TYR A 403 18.45 10.65 7.71
N VAL A 404 17.29 10.64 8.36
CA VAL A 404 17.04 11.45 9.56
C VAL A 404 17.93 11.03 10.73
N ALA A 405 18.22 9.74 10.89
CA ALA A 405 19.18 9.26 11.88
C ALA A 405 20.60 9.80 11.64
N ASN A 406 21.04 9.87 10.38
CA ASN A 406 22.35 10.42 10.03
C ASN A 406 22.48 11.92 10.34
N PHE A 407 21.39 12.70 10.24
CA PHE A 407 21.41 14.10 10.71
C PHE A 407 21.51 14.20 12.23
N LYS A 408 20.77 13.37 12.97
CA LYS A 408 20.80 13.36 14.44
C LYS A 408 22.19 13.03 14.99
N ASN A 409 22.94 12.20 14.28
CA ASN A 409 24.31 11.82 14.63
C ASN A 409 25.38 12.76 14.07
N HIS A 410 24.99 13.90 13.48
CA HIS A 410 25.89 14.87 12.83
C HIS A 410 26.77 14.29 11.71
N HIS A 411 26.37 13.16 11.13
CA HIS A 411 27.08 12.58 9.99
C HIS A 411 26.79 13.34 8.71
N TRP A 412 25.56 13.82 8.54
CA TRP A 412 25.12 14.50 7.33
C TRP A 412 24.61 15.91 7.63
N THR A 413 24.58 16.75 6.61
CA THR A 413 24.03 18.12 6.66
C THR A 413 23.10 18.39 5.48
N ILE A 414 22.15 19.32 5.64
CA ILE A 414 21.28 19.79 4.56
C ILE A 414 21.71 21.19 4.17
N ASP A 415 21.97 21.39 2.88
CA ASP A 415 22.38 22.68 2.31
C ASP A 415 21.33 23.15 1.28
N CYS A 416 20.69 24.29 1.56
CA CYS A 416 19.79 24.97 0.62
C CYS A 416 20.63 25.81 -0.36
N ILE A 417 20.50 25.57 -1.66
CA ILE A 417 21.31 26.25 -2.70
C ILE A 417 20.63 27.57 -3.11
N ASN A 418 21.40 28.64 -3.28
CA ASN A 418 20.88 29.97 -3.63
C ASN A 418 20.24 30.04 -5.01
#